data_AF-A0A349UJV4-F1
#
_entry.id   AF-A0A349UJV4-F1
#
_cell.length_a   1.000
_cell.length_b   1.000
_cell.length_c   1.000
_cell.angle_alpha   90.00
_cell.angle_beta   90.00
_cell.angle_gamma   90.00
#
_symmetry.space_group_name_H-M   'P 1'
#
loop_
_entity.id
_entity.type
_entity.pdbx_description
1 polymer ?
#
loop_
_entity_poly.entity_id
_entity_poly.type
_entity_poly.pdbx_seq_one_letter_code
_entity_poly.pdbx_strand_id
1 'polypeptide(L)'
;MNLFWSPLVMPQPGGGGDSAAAGRAAGKALTALEEAKRVDDRVEKLTLACMAMWELLRERTGLTEEDLLAKVREIDLRDGAEDGKVARQFKRCPRCDRVMSAKHARCLYCGEPDLQAGAFGQI
;
A
#
# COMPACT_ATOMS: atom_id res chain seq x y z
N MET A 1 40.22 49.25 46.23
CA MET A 1 39.11 48.42 46.75
C MET A 1 38.12 48.14 45.62
N ASN A 2 37.60 46.91 45.62
CA ASN A 2 36.53 46.34 44.78
C ASN A 2 36.97 45.68 43.46
N LEU A 3 37.48 44.47 43.66
CA LEU A 3 37.45 43.33 42.74
C LEU A 3 36.02 42.77 42.61
N PHE A 4 35.73 42.13 41.46
CA PHE A 4 34.87 40.93 41.28
C PHE A 4 33.37 41.06 41.66
N TRP A 5 32.35 40.66 40.90
CA TRP A 5 32.21 39.65 39.84
C TRP A 5 30.80 39.86 39.22
N SER A 6 30.67 40.04 37.90
CA SER A 6 29.40 39.80 37.21
C SER A 6 29.37 38.33 36.78
N PRO A 7 28.32 37.56 37.06
CA PRO A 7 28.21 36.22 36.51
C PRO A 7 27.95 36.36 35.01
N LEU A 8 28.98 36.07 34.22
CA LEU A 8 28.83 35.68 32.84
C LEU A 8 27.93 34.43 32.85
N VAL A 9 26.67 34.57 32.42
CA VAL A 9 25.84 33.41 32.10
C VAL A 9 26.52 32.68 30.95
N MET A 10 27.11 31.53 31.24
CA MET A 10 27.59 30.61 30.22
C MET A 10 26.38 30.01 29.50
N PRO A 11 26.32 30.04 28.16
CA PRO A 11 25.36 29.23 27.42
C PRO A 11 25.70 27.75 27.63
N GLN A 12 24.80 27.02 28.27
CA GLN A 12 24.87 25.56 28.36
C GLN A 12 24.79 24.96 26.94
N PRO A 13 25.62 23.96 26.58
CA PRO A 13 25.40 23.21 25.35
C PRO A 13 24.09 22.43 25.49
N GLY A 14 23.06 22.87 24.76
CA GLY A 14 21.75 22.23 24.72
C GLY A 14 21.81 20.86 24.04
N GLY A 15 22.22 19.82 24.77
CA GLY A 15 22.29 18.42 24.32
C GLY A 15 20.94 17.69 24.24
N GLY A 16 19.80 18.39 24.12
CA GLY A 16 18.46 17.80 24.13
C GLY A 16 17.85 17.50 22.76
N GLY A 17 18.40 18.07 21.68
CA GLY A 17 17.82 17.98 20.33
C GLY A 17 18.09 16.66 19.61
N ASP A 18 19.32 16.14 19.72
CA ASP A 18 19.79 15.01 18.92
C ASP A 18 19.20 13.68 19.39
N SER A 19 19.07 13.50 20.71
CA SER A 19 18.52 12.27 21.30
C SER A 19 17.02 12.11 21.00
N ALA A 20 16.27 13.23 20.98
CA ALA A 20 14.86 13.23 20.60
C ALA A 20 14.64 13.00 19.10
N ALA A 21 15.51 13.52 18.24
CA ALA A 21 15.47 13.25 16.80
C ALA A 21 15.82 11.79 16.48
N ALA A 22 16.85 11.25 17.13
CA ALA A 22 17.23 9.84 17.00
C ALA A 22 16.12 8.89 17.47
N GLY A 23 15.49 9.17 18.61
CA GLY A 23 14.35 8.39 19.10
C GLY A 23 13.15 8.39 18.15
N ARG A 24 12.84 9.54 17.54
CA ARG A 24 11.77 9.64 16.52
C ARG A 24 12.12 8.88 15.24
N ALA A 25 13.37 8.93 14.79
CA ALA A 25 13.81 8.19 13.61
C ALA A 25 13.73 6.67 13.84
N ALA A 26 14.17 6.19 15.02
CA ALA A 26 14.08 4.79 15.41
C ALA A 26 12.61 4.32 15.49
N GLY A 27 11.72 5.13 16.06
CA GLY A 27 10.28 4.82 16.10
C GLY A 27 9.66 4.69 14.71
N LYS A 28 9.99 5.61 13.78
CA LYS A 28 9.52 5.53 12.39
C LYS A 28 10.05 4.29 11.67
N ALA A 29 11.32 3.94 11.89
CA ALA A 29 11.91 2.74 11.30
C ALA A 29 11.22 1.46 11.78
N LEU A 30 10.91 1.37 13.08
CA LEU A 30 10.18 0.23 13.64
C LEU A 30 8.79 0.08 13.02
N THR A 31 8.02 1.18 12.92
CA THR A 31 6.69 1.15 12.29
C THR A 31 6.77 0.75 10.81
N ALA A 32 7.76 1.26 10.07
CA ALA A 32 7.96 0.87 8.67
C ALA A 32 8.28 -0.63 8.52
N LEU A 33 9.04 -1.21 9.44
CA LEU A 33 9.32 -2.65 9.45
C LEU A 33 8.06 -3.48 9.75
N GLU A 34 7.21 -3.03 10.68
CA GLU A 34 5.94 -3.68 10.97
C GLU A 34 4.97 -3.62 9.78
N GLU A 35 4.92 -2.48 9.09
CA GLU A 35 4.13 -2.32 7.87
C GLU A 35 4.64 -3.20 6.73
N ALA A 36 5.95 -3.26 6.53
CA ALA A 36 6.57 -4.14 5.53
C ALA A 36 6.23 -5.60 5.81
N LYS A 37 6.35 -6.05 7.06
CA LYS A 37 5.96 -7.41 7.46
C LYS A 37 4.48 -7.70 7.19
N ARG A 38 3.59 -6.75 7.49
CA ARG A 38 2.15 -6.90 7.21
C ARG A 38 1.87 -7.02 5.71
N VAL A 39 2.60 -6.29 4.88
CA VAL A 39 2.49 -6.40 3.41
C VAL A 39 2.97 -7.77 2.95
N ASP A 40 4.09 -8.25 3.47
CA ASP A 40 4.65 -9.57 3.16
C ASP A 40 3.67 -10.69 3.52
N ASP A 41 3.12 -10.69 4.74
CA ASP A 41 2.10 -11.64 5.19
C ASP A 41 0.86 -11.65 4.27
N ARG A 42 0.49 -10.50 3.70
CA ARG A 42 -0.64 -10.39 2.74
C ARG A 42 -0.26 -10.98 1.39
N VAL A 43 0.97 -10.76 0.92
CA VAL A 43 1.48 -11.31 -0.34
C VAL A 43 1.61 -12.83 -0.26
N GLU A 44 2.10 -13.38 0.84
CA GLU A 44 2.18 -14.83 1.05
C GLU A 44 0.80 -15.49 1.00
N LYS A 45 -0.19 -14.92 1.69
CA LYS A 45 -1.58 -15.43 1.67
C LYS A 45 -2.20 -15.36 0.28
N LEU A 46 -1.95 -14.26 -0.44
CA LEU A 46 -2.44 -14.11 -1.81
C LEU A 46 -1.80 -15.14 -2.75
N THR A 47 -0.48 -15.34 -2.63
CA THR A 47 0.26 -16.35 -3.38
C THR A 47 -0.32 -17.74 -3.13
N LEU A 48 -0.57 -18.11 -1.88
CA LEU A 48 -1.18 -19.38 -1.52
C LEU A 48 -2.58 -19.56 -2.13
N ALA A 49 -3.42 -18.52 -2.08
CA ALA A 49 -4.74 -18.55 -2.69
C ALA A 49 -4.66 -18.70 -4.23
N CYS A 50 -3.76 -17.98 -4.89
CA CYS A 50 -3.53 -18.10 -6.34
C CYS A 50 -3.06 -19.49 -6.74
N MET A 51 -2.14 -20.10 -5.98
CA MET A 51 -1.70 -21.49 -6.20
C MET A 51 -2.86 -22.46 -6.08
N ALA A 52 -3.66 -22.36 -5.01
CA ALA A 52 -4.83 -23.22 -4.82
C ALA A 52 -5.87 -23.06 -5.94
N MET A 53 -6.15 -21.82 -6.37
CA MET A 53 -7.04 -21.57 -7.52
C MET A 53 -6.50 -22.17 -8.81
N TRP A 54 -5.19 -22.08 -9.06
CA TRP A 54 -4.57 -22.66 -10.24
C TRP A 54 -4.66 -24.18 -10.27
N GLU A 55 -4.37 -24.84 -9.15
CA GLU A 55 -4.48 -26.30 -9.05
C GLU A 55 -5.91 -26.78 -9.32
N LEU A 56 -6.91 -26.13 -8.70
CA LEU A 56 -8.32 -26.43 -8.93
C LEU A 56 -8.75 -26.25 -10.38
N LEU A 57 -8.26 -25.20 -11.05
CA LEU A 57 -8.55 -24.95 -12.47
C LEU A 57 -7.90 -26.01 -13.35
N ARG A 58 -6.61 -26.29 -13.14
CA ARG A 58 -5.84 -27.27 -13.91
C ARG A 58 -6.48 -28.66 -13.87
N GLU A 59 -6.91 -29.11 -12.69
CA GLU A 59 -7.58 -30.39 -12.48
C GLU A 59 -8.90 -30.55 -13.26
N ARG A 60 -9.59 -29.44 -13.56
CA ARG A 60 -10.95 -29.45 -14.12
C ARG A 60 -11.04 -29.06 -15.59
N THR A 61 -10.01 -28.42 -16.15
CA THR A 61 -10.09 -27.75 -17.46
C THR A 61 -9.05 -28.22 -18.47
N GLY A 62 -8.00 -28.93 -18.03
CA GLY A 62 -6.90 -29.34 -18.90
C GLY A 62 -5.97 -28.20 -19.33
N LEU A 63 -6.13 -27.01 -18.75
CA LEU A 63 -5.25 -25.86 -19.00
C LEU A 63 -3.82 -26.17 -18.61
N THR A 64 -2.86 -25.71 -19.43
CA THR A 64 -1.44 -25.89 -19.16
C THR A 64 -0.83 -24.64 -18.52
N GLU A 65 0.37 -24.77 -17.97
CA GLU A 65 1.08 -23.64 -17.38
C GLU A 65 1.37 -22.55 -18.42
N GLU A 66 1.59 -22.94 -19.68
CA GLU A 66 1.75 -22.03 -20.81
C GLU A 66 0.51 -21.17 -21.05
N ASP A 67 -0.69 -21.73 -20.91
CA ASP A 67 -1.96 -21.01 -21.04
C ASP A 67 -2.09 -19.94 -19.95
N LEU A 68 -1.72 -20.29 -18.71
CA LEU A 68 -1.73 -19.34 -17.59
C LEU A 68 -0.77 -18.19 -17.85
N LEU A 69 0.48 -18.50 -18.23
CA LEU A 69 1.50 -17.49 -18.53
C LEU A 69 1.09 -16.60 -19.71
N ALA A 70 0.48 -17.16 -20.74
CA ALA A 70 -0.07 -16.39 -21.86
C ALA A 70 -1.18 -15.45 -21.39
N LYS A 71 -2.07 -15.92 -20.50
CA LYS A 71 -3.16 -15.10 -19.97
C LYS A 71 -2.66 -13.96 -19.08
N VAL A 72 -1.64 -14.21 -18.27
CA VAL A 72 -0.98 -13.18 -17.46
C VAL A 72 -0.41 -12.08 -18.35
N ARG A 73 0.34 -12.44 -19.41
CA ARG A 73 0.84 -11.45 -20.39
C ARG A 73 -0.28 -10.67 -21.06
N GLU A 74 -1.35 -11.35 -21.47
CA GLU A 74 -2.52 -10.71 -22.08
C GLU A 74 -3.21 -9.71 -21.13
N ILE A 75 -3.23 -10.00 -19.82
CA ILE A 75 -3.80 -9.09 -18.81
C ILE A 75 -2.88 -7.89 -18.58
N ASP A 76 -1.58 -8.11 -18.45
CA ASP A 76 -0.59 -7.03 -18.26
C ASP A 76 -0.64 -6.02 -19.42
N LEU A 77 -0.70 -6.52 -20.65
CA LEU A 77 -0.81 -5.69 -21.85
C LEU A 77 -2.15 -4.93 -21.96
N ARG A 78 -3.21 -5.38 -21.30
CA ARG A 78 -4.55 -4.75 -21.36
C ARG A 78 -4.66 -3.46 -20.55
N ASP A 79 -3.80 -3.27 -19.55
CA ASP A 79 -3.79 -2.06 -18.71
C ASP A 79 -2.89 -0.94 -19.28
N GLY A 80 -2.29 -1.15 -20.46
CA GLY A 80 -1.66 -0.11 -21.27
C GLY A 80 -0.16 0.13 -21.03
N ALA A 81 0.49 -0.67 -20.18
CA ALA A 81 1.94 -0.74 -20.04
C ALA A 81 2.35 -2.14 -19.57
N GLU A 82 3.37 -2.73 -20.20
CA GLU A 82 4.00 -3.97 -19.74
C GLU A 82 4.90 -3.66 -18.53
N ASP A 83 4.31 -3.29 -17.40
CA ASP A 83 5.01 -2.88 -16.18
C ASP A 83 4.85 -3.86 -15.01
N GLY A 84 4.10 -4.96 -15.22
CA GLY A 84 3.82 -5.98 -14.22
C GLY A 84 2.80 -5.54 -13.16
N LYS A 85 2.01 -4.48 -13.40
CA LYS A 85 1.09 -3.90 -12.42
C LYS A 85 -0.30 -3.67 -13.02
N VAL A 86 -1.31 -4.00 -12.23
CA VAL A 86 -2.70 -3.62 -12.55
C VAL A 86 -2.84 -2.11 -12.42
N ALA A 87 -3.27 -1.44 -13.50
CA ALA A 87 -3.48 0.00 -13.52
C ALA A 87 -4.57 0.40 -12.50
N ARG A 88 -4.45 1.61 -11.94
CA ARG A 88 -5.47 2.13 -11.02
C ARG A 88 -6.76 2.40 -11.80
N GLN A 89 -7.68 1.45 -11.74
CA GLN A 89 -9.01 1.56 -12.34
C GLN A 89 -9.76 2.75 -11.69
N PHE A 90 -10.21 3.69 -12.52
CA PHE A 90 -11.10 4.77 -12.11
C PHE A 90 -12.53 4.41 -12.54
N LYS A 91 -13.50 4.63 -11.65
CA LYS A 91 -14.92 4.37 -11.92
C LYS A 91 -15.73 5.66 -11.79
N ARG A 92 -16.85 5.74 -12.51
CA ARG A 92 -17.81 6.84 -12.36
C ARG A 92 -18.95 6.39 -11.46
N CYS A 93 -19.37 7.26 -10.54
CA CYS A 93 -20.52 6.97 -9.70
C CYS A 93 -21.81 6.94 -10.56
N PRO A 94 -22.65 5.89 -10.47
CA PRO A 94 -23.87 5.79 -11.28
C PRO A 94 -24.90 6.89 -10.96
N ARG A 95 -24.81 7.52 -9.78
CA ARG A 95 -25.76 8.55 -9.32
C ARG A 95 -25.28 9.98 -9.57
N CYS A 96 -24.01 10.28 -9.32
CA CYS A 96 -23.50 11.65 -9.42
C CYS A 96 -22.48 11.88 -10.53
N ASP A 97 -22.16 10.82 -11.30
CA ASP A 97 -21.21 10.78 -12.43
C ASP A 97 -19.78 11.29 -12.13
N ARG A 98 -19.45 11.49 -10.86
CA ARG A 98 -18.11 11.87 -10.45
C ARG A 98 -17.16 10.70 -10.56
N VAL A 99 -15.94 11.00 -11.03
CA VAL A 99 -14.84 10.04 -11.13
C VAL A 99 -14.31 9.75 -9.72
N MET A 100 -14.14 8.47 -9.43
CA MET A 100 -13.77 7.93 -8.14
C MET A 100 -12.71 6.85 -8.33
N SER A 101 -11.85 6.64 -7.33
CA SER A 101 -11.01 5.45 -7.31
C SER A 101 -11.87 4.19 -7.15
N ALA A 102 -11.54 3.12 -7.88
CA ALA A 102 -12.22 1.83 -7.75
C ALA A 102 -12.18 1.26 -6.32
N LYS A 103 -11.23 1.69 -5.47
CA LYS A 103 -11.07 1.24 -4.08
C LYS A 103 -12.22 1.66 -3.14
N HIS A 104 -12.97 2.72 -3.47
CA HIS A 104 -14.02 3.19 -2.57
C HIS A 104 -15.31 2.39 -2.78
N ALA A 105 -15.76 1.67 -1.75
CA ALA A 105 -17.02 0.92 -1.77
C ALA A 105 -18.27 1.82 -1.78
N ARG A 106 -18.11 3.12 -1.49
CA ARG A 106 -19.18 4.13 -1.58
C ARG A 106 -18.63 5.39 -2.25
N CYS A 107 -19.49 6.11 -2.95
CA CYS A 107 -19.12 7.42 -3.48
C CYS A 107 -18.82 8.40 -2.33
N LEU A 108 -17.65 9.03 -2.33
CA LEU A 108 -17.28 10.05 -1.33
C LEU A 108 -18.12 11.33 -1.43
N TYR A 109 -18.82 11.53 -2.56
CA TYR A 109 -19.60 12.75 -2.79
C TYR A 109 -21.08 12.56 -2.48
N CYS A 110 -21.71 11.51 -2.99
CA CYS A 110 -23.15 11.30 -2.85
C CYS A 110 -23.53 10.13 -1.93
N GLY A 111 -22.56 9.39 -1.41
CA GLY A 111 -22.79 8.28 -0.46
C GLY A 111 -23.34 6.99 -1.08
N GLU A 112 -23.58 6.96 -2.39
CA GLU A 112 -24.15 5.79 -3.07
C GLU A 112 -23.20 4.58 -2.96
N PRO A 113 -23.71 3.40 -2.55
CA PRO A 113 -22.93 2.17 -2.53
C PRO A 113 -22.60 1.73 -3.95
N ASP A 114 -21.34 1.34 -4.17
CA ASP A 114 -20.94 0.79 -5.45
C ASP A 114 -21.34 -0.68 -5.54
N LEU A 115 -22.21 -1.01 -6.52
CA LEU A 115 -22.63 -2.38 -6.79
C LEU A 115 -21.60 -3.17 -7.63
N GLN A 116 -20.52 -2.54 -8.09
CA GLN A 116 -19.48 -3.19 -8.91
C GLN A 116 -18.26 -3.65 -8.09
N ALA A 117 -18.49 -4.34 -6.98
CA ALA A 117 -17.43 -5.08 -6.31
C ALA A 117 -17.19 -6.42 -7.05
N GLY A 118 -16.41 -6.37 -8.14
CA GLY A 118 -15.82 -7.58 -8.71
C GLY A 118 -14.86 -8.25 -7.72
N ALA A 119 -14.43 -9.49 -8.00
CA ALA A 119 -13.57 -10.30 -7.13
C ALA A 119 -12.26 -9.62 -6.67
N PHE A 120 -11.82 -8.56 -7.37
CA PHE A 120 -10.61 -7.79 -7.07
C PHE A 120 -10.90 -6.39 -6.50
N GLY A 121 -12.16 -6.07 -6.19
CA GLY A 121 -12.63 -4.74 -5.74
C GLY A 121 -12.67 -4.52 -4.23
N GLN A 122 -12.16 -5.46 -3.42
CA GLN A 122 -12.12 -5.34 -1.96
C GLN A 122 -10.76 -5.79 -1.40
N ILE A 123 -9.71 -4.97 -1.55
CA ILE A 123 -8.53 -5.04 -0.65
C ILE A 123 -7.86 -3.68 -0.42
#